data_AF-A0A9D8HSJ5-F1
#
_entry.id   AF-A0A9D8HSJ5-F1
#
_cell.length_a   1.000
_cell.length_b   1.000
_cell.length_c   1.000
_cell.angle_alpha   90.00
_cell.angle_beta   90.00
_cell.angle_gamma   90.00
#
_symmetry.space_group_name_H-M   'P 1'
#
loop_
_entity.id
_entity.type
_entity.pdbx_description
1 polymer ?
#
loop_
_entity_poly.entity_id
_entity_poly.type
_entity_poly.pdbx_seq_one_letter_code
_entity_poly.pdbx_strand_id
1 'polypeptide(L)'
;METENKINAAGEKYEIIIGLETHVELSTATKMFCRLSFGAEPNSCTCPVCLGLPGSLPVINRRAIEYTIKIALALNCRINECTIFHRKNYFYPDMPKNYQISQYDLPVGSRGYLDVDMGTYTRRVGITRVHIEEDTGKLLHTGATGRISESDASIVDFNRAGTPLVEIVTEPDIRTSTEAKEYLISLRNLILYLGVSDCSMEEGSLRCDANISVSKAEGKSAGDTKY
;
A
#
# COMPACT_ATOMS: atom_id res chain seq x y z
N MET A 1 14.56 -21.67 -35.15
CA MET A 1 13.35 -20.92 -34.77
C MET A 1 13.66 -20.24 -33.45
N GLU A 2 14.41 -19.14 -33.53
CA GLU A 2 14.72 -18.23 -32.44
C GLU A 2 13.88 -16.98 -32.68
N THR A 3 12.83 -16.78 -31.90
CA THR A 3 12.02 -15.55 -31.95
C THR A 3 12.50 -14.60 -30.88
N GLU A 4 13.42 -13.74 -31.31
CA GLU A 4 13.60 -12.32 -30.95
C GLU A 4 13.20 -11.88 -29.52
N ASN A 5 14.14 -12.03 -28.59
CA ASN A 5 14.30 -11.09 -27.48
C ASN A 5 14.75 -9.73 -28.04
N LYS A 6 13.81 -8.83 -28.35
CA LYS A 6 14.10 -7.43 -28.72
C LYS A 6 13.09 -6.47 -28.12
N ILE A 7 13.26 -6.14 -26.85
CA ILE A 7 13.16 -4.75 -26.36
C ILE A 7 14.22 -4.53 -25.28
N ASN A 8 15.49 -4.73 -25.64
CA ASN A 8 16.53 -3.87 -25.10
C ASN A 8 16.94 -3.02 -26.29
N ALA A 9 16.56 -1.74 -26.30
CA ALA A 9 17.11 -0.82 -27.29
C ALA A 9 18.64 -0.89 -27.15
N ALA A 10 19.30 -1.35 -28.22
CA ALA A 10 20.75 -1.29 -28.34
C ALA A 10 21.16 0.19 -28.23
N GLY A 11 21.51 0.64 -27.03
CA GLY A 11 21.85 2.04 -26.77
C GLY A 11 21.69 2.54 -25.32
N GLU A 12 20.96 1.86 -24.44
CA GLU A 12 20.80 2.38 -23.08
C GLU A 12 21.99 1.98 -22.18
N LYS A 13 22.79 2.99 -21.83
CA LYS A 13 23.88 2.90 -20.85
C LYS A 13 23.40 2.55 -19.45
N TYR A 14 22.09 2.62 -19.21
CA TYR A 14 21.49 2.46 -17.90
C TYR A 14 20.26 1.54 -17.92
N GLU A 15 20.04 0.82 -16.83
CA GLU A 15 18.84 0.05 -16.53
C GLU A 15 18.06 0.74 -15.41
N ILE A 16 16.73 0.62 -15.44
CA ILE A 16 15.82 1.14 -14.41
C ILE A 16 15.30 -0.04 -13.60
N ILE A 17 15.34 0.08 -12.28
CA ILE A 17 14.83 -0.91 -11.33
C ILE A 17 13.74 -0.23 -10.50
N ILE A 18 12.51 -0.75 -10.57
CA ILE A 18 11.34 -0.17 -9.91
C ILE A 18 10.73 -1.18 -8.95
N GLY A 19 10.47 -0.74 -7.71
CA GLY A 19 9.61 -1.43 -6.74
C GLY A 19 8.45 -0.51 -6.35
N LEU A 20 7.27 -1.09 -6.12
CA LEU A 20 6.05 -0.35 -5.81
C LEU A 20 5.52 -0.76 -4.44
N GLU A 21 5.05 0.25 -3.69
CA GLU A 21 4.36 0.09 -2.41
C GLU A 21 2.95 0.61 -2.58
N THR A 22 1.98 -0.31 -2.62
CA THR A 22 0.57 0.03 -2.88
C THR A 22 -0.24 -0.13 -1.61
N HIS A 23 -0.96 0.92 -1.23
CA HIS A 23 -1.90 0.91 -0.11
C HIS A 23 -3.34 0.84 -0.64
N VAL A 24 -4.11 -0.12 -0.15
CA VAL A 24 -5.50 -0.40 -0.53
C VAL A 24 -6.40 -0.24 0.68
N GLU A 25 -7.29 0.73 0.66
CA GLU A 25 -8.31 0.93 1.70
C GLU A 25 -9.40 -0.13 1.56
N LEU A 26 -9.70 -0.88 2.62
CA LEU A 26 -10.68 -1.95 2.57
C LEU A 26 -12.11 -1.45 2.80
N SER A 27 -13.04 -1.84 1.92
CA SER A 27 -14.47 -1.55 2.02
C SER A 27 -15.16 -2.40 3.10
N THR A 28 -14.77 -2.19 4.35
CA THR A 28 -15.37 -2.81 5.54
C THR A 28 -16.36 -1.86 6.20
N ALA A 29 -17.34 -2.40 6.92
CA ALA A 29 -18.36 -1.60 7.60
C ALA A 29 -17.82 -0.82 8.81
N THR A 30 -16.74 -1.28 9.42
CA THR A 30 -16.15 -0.69 10.62
C THR A 30 -14.64 -0.53 10.46
N LYS A 31 -14.04 0.38 11.21
CA LYS A 31 -12.60 0.59 11.30
C LYS A 31 -11.84 -0.68 11.71
N MET A 32 -10.51 -0.64 11.57
CA MET A 32 -9.63 -1.77 11.81
C MET A 32 -9.58 -2.19 13.28
N PHE A 33 -9.64 -1.22 14.18
CA PHE A 33 -9.44 -1.43 15.61
C PHE A 33 -10.61 -0.95 16.49
N CYS A 34 -11.71 -0.46 15.89
CA CYS A 34 -12.91 -0.04 16.61
C CYS A 34 -14.18 -0.21 15.74
N ARG A 35 -15.35 0.04 16.33
CA ARG A 35 -16.66 -0.31 15.72
C ARG A 35 -17.33 0.81 14.89
N LEU A 36 -16.63 1.91 14.63
CA LEU A 36 -17.18 3.04 13.86
C LEU A 36 -16.95 2.86 12.37
N SER A 37 -17.84 3.42 11.55
CA SER A 37 -17.66 3.57 10.09
C SER A 37 -16.87 4.84 9.75
N PHE A 38 -16.61 5.09 8.47
CA PHE A 38 -15.95 6.30 7.95
C PHE A 38 -16.85 7.02 6.92
N GLY A 39 -16.43 8.21 6.44
CA GLY A 39 -17.11 8.93 5.35
C GLY A 39 -18.22 9.92 5.77
N ALA A 40 -18.17 10.44 7.00
CA ALA A 40 -19.13 11.44 7.50
C ALA A 40 -18.47 12.82 7.69
N GLU A 41 -19.23 13.78 8.23
CA GLU A 41 -18.73 15.13 8.58
C GLU A 41 -17.46 15.07 9.45
N PRO A 42 -16.52 16.03 9.32
CA PRO A 42 -15.23 16.01 10.01
C PRO A 42 -15.32 15.67 11.50
N ASN A 43 -14.49 14.72 11.94
CA ASN A 43 -14.40 14.22 13.31
C ASN A 43 -15.70 13.62 13.93
N SER A 44 -16.77 13.41 13.14
CA SER A 44 -18.03 12.82 13.65
C SER A 44 -17.99 11.30 13.84
N CYS A 45 -17.11 10.60 13.13
CA CYS A 45 -16.91 9.16 13.21
C CYS A 45 -15.64 8.81 14.01
N THR A 46 -15.57 9.31 15.24
CA THR A 46 -14.41 9.14 16.13
C THR A 46 -14.79 8.54 17.50
N CYS A 47 -13.86 7.83 18.13
CA CYS A 47 -14.03 7.21 19.44
C CYS A 47 -12.69 7.20 20.20
N PRO A 48 -12.67 6.86 21.51
CA PRO A 48 -11.44 6.83 22.29
C PRO A 48 -10.31 6.00 21.68
N VAL A 49 -10.62 4.89 21.01
CA VAL A 49 -9.62 4.00 20.40
C VAL A 49 -8.95 4.66 19.18
N CYS A 50 -9.73 5.12 18.21
CA CYS A 50 -9.16 5.70 17.00
C CYS A 50 -8.55 7.10 17.24
N LEU A 51 -8.97 7.79 18.31
CA LEU A 51 -8.35 9.03 18.78
C LEU A 51 -7.15 8.81 19.70
N GLY A 52 -6.79 7.56 20.01
CA GLY A 52 -5.64 7.27 20.88
C GLY A 52 -5.77 7.83 22.31
N LEU A 53 -7.00 7.96 22.83
CA LEU A 53 -7.22 8.48 24.17
C LEU A 53 -6.67 7.54 25.25
N PRO A 54 -6.24 8.07 26.41
CA PRO A 54 -5.70 7.26 27.49
C PRO A 54 -6.65 6.13 27.92
N GLY A 55 -6.10 4.93 28.09
CA GLY A 55 -6.86 3.75 28.54
C GLY A 55 -7.65 3.01 27.44
N SER A 56 -7.63 3.49 26.19
CA SER A 56 -8.27 2.80 25.07
C SER A 56 -7.43 1.61 24.56
N LEU A 57 -8.10 0.57 24.05
CA LEU A 57 -7.45 -0.64 23.54
C LEU A 57 -7.99 -1.03 22.15
N PRO A 58 -7.14 -1.48 21.22
CA PRO A 58 -7.55 -1.89 19.88
C PRO A 58 -8.24 -3.25 19.88
N VAL A 59 -9.28 -3.41 19.05
CA VAL A 59 -9.95 -4.69 18.81
C VAL A 59 -10.00 -4.97 17.30
N ILE A 60 -9.33 -6.05 16.87
CA ILE A 60 -9.13 -6.38 15.46
C ILE A 60 -10.47 -6.61 14.74
N ASN A 61 -10.58 -6.01 13.55
CA ASN A 61 -11.67 -6.25 12.62
C ASN A 61 -11.48 -7.57 11.86
N ARG A 62 -12.32 -8.57 12.17
CA ARG A 62 -12.31 -9.88 11.51
C ARG A 62 -12.45 -9.79 9.99
N ARG A 63 -13.34 -8.92 9.49
CA ARG A 63 -13.62 -8.80 8.06
C ARG A 63 -12.42 -8.25 7.30
N ALA A 64 -11.70 -7.31 7.90
CA ALA A 64 -10.47 -6.78 7.33
C ALA A 64 -9.41 -7.89 7.17
N ILE A 65 -9.24 -8.76 8.17
CA ILE A 65 -8.36 -9.94 8.08
C ILE A 65 -8.79 -10.89 6.94
N GLU A 66 -10.09 -11.20 6.83
CA GLU A 66 -10.62 -12.05 5.74
C GLU A 66 -10.31 -11.45 4.36
N TYR A 67 -10.46 -10.13 4.20
CA TYR A 67 -10.14 -9.44 2.95
C TYR A 67 -8.65 -9.45 2.65
N THR A 68 -7.78 -9.20 3.63
CA THR A 68 -6.32 -9.27 3.42
C THR A 68 -5.88 -10.68 3.04
N ILE A 69 -6.42 -11.74 3.66
CA ILE A 69 -6.13 -13.12 3.26
C ILE A 69 -6.59 -13.38 1.82
N LYS A 70 -7.77 -12.90 1.45
CA LYS A 70 -8.31 -13.03 0.08
C LYS A 70 -7.39 -12.36 -0.94
N ILE A 71 -6.90 -11.15 -0.65
CA ILE A 71 -5.92 -10.43 -1.48
C ILE A 71 -4.62 -11.22 -1.59
N ALA A 72 -4.06 -11.66 -0.47
CA ALA A 72 -2.81 -12.40 -0.44
C ALA A 72 -2.88 -13.71 -1.25
N LEU A 73 -3.97 -14.48 -1.12
CA LEU A 73 -4.21 -15.68 -1.92
C LEU A 73 -4.32 -15.38 -3.42
N ALA A 74 -5.03 -14.32 -3.78
CA ALA A 74 -5.19 -13.89 -5.17
C ALA A 74 -3.87 -13.41 -5.80
N LEU A 75 -2.95 -12.90 -4.97
CA LEU A 75 -1.57 -12.55 -5.33
C LEU A 75 -0.60 -13.73 -5.17
N ASN A 76 -1.11 -14.97 -5.13
CA ASN A 76 -0.32 -16.20 -5.02
C ASN A 76 0.66 -16.22 -3.83
N CYS A 77 0.39 -15.45 -2.77
CA CYS A 77 1.26 -15.39 -1.60
C CYS A 77 1.13 -16.68 -0.78
N ARG A 78 2.23 -17.05 -0.12
CA ARG A 78 2.15 -17.95 1.03
C ARG A 78 1.50 -17.22 2.20
N ILE A 79 0.40 -17.79 2.72
CA ILE A 79 -0.26 -17.29 3.93
C ILE A 79 0.52 -17.74 5.16
N ASN A 80 0.80 -16.80 6.06
CA ASN A 80 1.44 -17.10 7.33
C ASN A 80 0.37 -17.55 8.35
N GLU A 81 0.59 -18.70 8.99
CA GLU A 81 -0.32 -19.24 10.02
C GLU A 81 -0.32 -18.40 11.31
N CYS A 82 0.78 -17.67 11.54
CA CYS A 82 0.94 -16.75 12.65
C CYS A 82 1.33 -15.37 12.11
N THR A 83 0.67 -14.32 12.60
CA THR A 83 0.95 -12.93 12.26
C THR A 83 0.98 -12.08 13.53
N ILE A 84 1.75 -10.99 13.52
CA ILE A 84 1.90 -10.12 14.68
C ILE A 84 1.70 -8.67 14.27
N PHE A 85 0.83 -7.96 14.99
CA PHE A 85 0.71 -6.52 14.90
C PHE A 85 1.82 -5.83 15.69
N HIS A 86 2.45 -4.85 15.06
CA HIS A 86 3.55 -4.05 15.59
C HIS A 86 3.12 -2.59 15.66
N ARG A 87 3.85 -1.79 16.46
CA ARG A 87 3.68 -0.33 16.51
C ARG A 87 4.81 0.32 15.71
N LYS A 88 4.47 0.94 14.58
CA LYS A 88 5.35 1.80 13.80
C LYS A 88 5.28 3.21 14.40
N ASN A 89 6.25 3.55 15.24
CA ASN A 89 6.22 4.77 16.06
C ASN A 89 6.73 5.99 15.26
N TYR A 90 5.93 7.05 15.21
CA TYR A 90 6.30 8.34 14.63
C TYR A 90 5.32 9.43 15.09
N PHE A 91 5.80 10.67 15.14
CA PHE A 91 4.98 11.81 15.54
C PHE A 91 4.51 12.56 14.30
N TYR A 92 3.20 12.57 14.08
CA TYR A 92 2.59 13.41 13.06
C TYR A 92 1.14 13.76 13.45
N PRO A 93 0.63 14.98 13.16
CA PRO A 93 -0.66 15.42 13.70
C PRO A 93 -1.87 14.56 13.30
N ASP A 94 -1.81 13.85 12.16
CA ASP A 94 -2.89 12.96 11.70
C ASP A 94 -2.82 11.54 12.30
N MET A 95 -1.78 11.23 13.07
CA MET A 95 -1.58 9.95 13.74
C MET A 95 -1.80 10.11 15.25
N PRO A 96 -3.05 9.98 15.73
CA PRO A 96 -3.42 10.39 17.09
C PRO A 96 -2.75 9.58 18.21
N LYS A 97 -2.25 8.38 17.88
CA LYS A 97 -1.57 7.49 18.82
C LYS A 97 -0.06 7.72 18.90
N ASN A 98 0.52 8.52 18.01
CA ASN A 98 1.97 8.62 17.74
C ASN A 98 2.64 7.28 17.38
N TYR A 99 1.82 6.29 16.99
CA TYR A 99 2.23 5.08 16.33
C TYR A 99 1.08 4.55 15.49
N GLN A 100 1.41 3.98 14.34
CA GLN A 100 0.48 3.24 13.50
C GLN A 100 0.57 1.76 13.89
N ILE A 101 -0.58 1.12 14.12
CA ILE A 101 -0.62 -0.33 14.26
C ILE A 101 -0.56 -0.94 12.85
N SER A 102 0.54 -1.64 12.57
CA SER A 102 0.85 -2.26 11.28
C SER A 102 1.45 -3.65 11.51
N GLN A 103 2.08 -4.26 10.52
CA GLN A 103 2.82 -5.52 10.66
C GLN A 103 4.24 -5.33 10.17
N TYR A 104 5.22 -5.98 10.80
CA TYR A 104 6.62 -5.90 10.38
C TYR A 104 7.13 -7.27 9.94
N ASP A 105 7.66 -8.09 10.84
CA ASP A 105 8.34 -9.35 10.48
C ASP A 105 7.39 -10.47 10.02
N LEU A 106 6.14 -10.47 10.49
CA LEU A 106 5.16 -11.52 10.24
C LEU A 106 3.89 -10.94 9.57
N PRO A 107 3.95 -10.60 8.27
CA PRO A 107 2.81 -10.12 7.49
C PRO A 107 1.80 -11.25 7.21
N VAL A 108 0.60 -10.92 6.72
CA VAL A 108 -0.42 -11.92 6.36
C VAL A 108 0.03 -12.81 5.20
N GLY A 109 0.55 -12.21 4.13
CA GLY A 109 1.05 -12.89 2.95
C GLY A 109 2.52 -12.56 2.70
N SER A 110 3.28 -13.55 2.20
CA SER A 110 4.67 -13.36 1.78
C SER A 110 4.99 -14.13 0.51
N ARG A 111 6.00 -13.65 -0.25
CA ARG A 111 6.55 -14.35 -1.43
C ARG A 111 5.49 -14.77 -2.44
N GLY A 112 4.65 -13.82 -2.84
CA GLY A 112 3.67 -14.01 -3.90
C GLY A 112 4.16 -13.50 -5.25
N TYR A 113 3.25 -13.39 -6.20
CA TYR A 113 3.49 -12.77 -7.49
C TYR A 113 2.17 -12.40 -8.18
N LEU A 114 2.24 -11.43 -9.10
CA LEU A 114 1.18 -11.11 -10.05
C LEU A 114 1.74 -11.23 -11.47
N ASP A 115 1.05 -12.00 -12.31
CA ASP A 115 1.34 -12.09 -13.74
C ASP A 115 0.60 -10.97 -14.47
N VAL A 116 1.35 -10.09 -15.12
CA VAL A 116 0.86 -8.90 -15.85
C VAL A 116 0.95 -9.17 -17.34
N ASP A 117 -0.16 -9.04 -18.04
CA ASP A 117 -0.20 -9.15 -19.50
C ASP A 117 0.31 -7.86 -20.16
N MET A 118 1.41 -7.96 -20.90
CA MET A 118 2.02 -6.86 -21.65
C MET A 118 1.63 -6.89 -23.13
N GLY A 119 0.66 -7.73 -23.51
CA GLY A 119 0.15 -7.94 -24.86
C GLY A 119 1.00 -8.89 -25.70
N THR A 120 2.34 -8.71 -25.70
CA THR A 120 3.28 -9.57 -26.45
C THR A 120 4.01 -10.58 -25.58
N TYR A 121 4.03 -10.36 -24.27
CA TYR A 121 4.63 -11.25 -23.27
C TYR A 121 3.92 -11.06 -21.92
N THR A 122 4.18 -11.97 -20.99
CA THR A 122 3.71 -11.85 -19.60
C THR A 122 4.88 -11.44 -18.73
N ARG A 123 4.73 -10.36 -17.96
CA ARG A 123 5.68 -9.94 -16.93
C ARG A 123 5.19 -10.48 -15.58
N ARG A 124 5.95 -11.39 -14.97
CA ARG A 124 5.74 -11.75 -13.57
C ARG A 124 6.39 -10.71 -12.67
N VAL A 125 5.61 -10.11 -11.77
CA VAL A 125 6.09 -9.19 -10.73
C VAL A 125 5.97 -9.89 -9.38
N GLY A 126 7.09 -10.11 -8.70
CA GLY A 126 7.12 -10.68 -7.36
C GLY A 126 6.43 -9.78 -6.33
N ILE A 127 5.80 -10.39 -5.34
CA ILE A 127 5.22 -9.70 -4.18
C ILE A 127 6.03 -10.12 -2.94
N THR A 128 6.75 -9.17 -2.36
CA THR A 128 7.54 -9.40 -1.15
C THR A 128 6.60 -9.73 0.02
N ARG A 129 5.57 -8.90 0.21
CA ARG A 129 4.65 -8.97 1.36
C ARG A 129 3.29 -8.34 1.07
N VAL A 130 2.28 -8.88 1.75
CA VAL A 130 0.92 -8.32 1.86
C VAL A 130 0.58 -8.26 3.33
N HIS A 131 0.35 -7.06 3.84
CA HIS A 131 0.21 -6.87 5.28
C HIS A 131 -0.88 -5.86 5.61
N ILE A 132 -1.41 -5.95 6.84
CA ILE A 132 -2.53 -5.13 7.28
C ILE A 132 -2.09 -4.06 8.27
N GLU A 133 -2.66 -2.87 8.12
CA GLU A 133 -2.44 -1.74 9.00
C GLU A 133 -3.69 -0.87 9.13
N GLU A 134 -3.62 0.15 9.98
CA GLU A 134 -4.62 1.22 10.03
C GLU A 134 -4.15 2.47 9.28
N ASP A 135 -5.08 3.17 8.66
CA ASP A 135 -4.80 4.44 8.01
C ASP A 135 -4.71 5.61 9.00
N THR A 136 -4.10 6.69 8.54
CA THR A 136 -3.98 7.96 9.26
C THR A 136 -5.23 8.83 9.05
N GLY A 137 -5.36 9.90 9.85
CA GLY A 137 -6.33 10.96 9.61
C GLY A 137 -6.05 11.73 8.31
N LYS A 138 -6.77 12.82 8.10
CA LYS A 138 -6.58 13.75 7.00
C LYS A 138 -6.11 15.09 7.54
N LEU A 139 -5.11 15.67 6.89
CA LEU A 139 -4.71 17.07 7.10
C LEU A 139 -5.22 17.94 5.97
N LEU A 140 -5.77 19.08 6.35
CA LEU A 140 -6.15 20.17 5.46
C LEU A 140 -5.36 21.40 5.87
N HIS A 141 -4.51 21.88 4.97
CA HIS A 141 -3.70 23.07 5.20
C HIS A 141 -4.50 24.32 4.79
N THR A 142 -4.76 25.23 5.73
CA THR A 142 -5.50 26.47 5.45
C THR A 142 -4.53 27.52 4.91
N GLY A 143 -4.75 27.96 3.66
CA GLY A 143 -3.93 28.93 2.95
C GLY A 143 -4.48 29.15 1.53
N ALA A 144 -3.96 30.14 0.80
CA ALA A 144 -4.51 30.55 -0.50
C ALA A 144 -4.52 29.43 -1.57
N THR A 145 -3.57 28.49 -1.48
CA THR A 145 -3.38 27.42 -2.47
C THR A 145 -3.61 26.01 -1.92
N GLY A 146 -3.90 25.88 -0.62
CA GLY A 146 -3.97 24.58 0.07
C GLY A 146 -2.62 23.86 0.23
N ARG A 147 -1.50 24.49 -0.14
CA ARG A 147 -0.15 23.96 0.06
C ARG A 147 0.35 24.23 1.46
N ILE A 148 1.08 23.27 2.03
CA ILE A 148 1.67 23.40 3.38
C ILE A 148 2.64 24.58 3.49
N SER A 149 3.34 24.95 2.42
CA SER A 149 4.33 26.04 2.41
C SER A 149 3.73 27.44 2.57
N GLU A 150 2.43 27.59 2.30
CA GLU A 150 1.71 28.86 2.29
C GLU A 150 0.57 28.87 3.33
N SER A 151 0.66 27.95 4.29
CA SER A 151 -0.41 27.69 5.23
C SER A 151 -0.08 28.22 6.61
N ASP A 152 -1.00 28.98 7.20
CA ASP A 152 -0.86 29.51 8.56
C ASP A 152 -1.27 28.48 9.64
N ALA A 153 -2.07 27.47 9.25
CA ALA A 153 -2.57 26.44 10.16
C ALA A 153 -2.96 25.16 9.41
N SER A 154 -2.95 24.04 10.12
CA SER A 154 -3.44 22.76 9.61
C SER A 154 -4.62 22.29 10.44
N ILE A 155 -5.70 21.89 9.76
CA ILE A 155 -6.90 21.32 10.36
C ILE A 155 -6.80 19.80 10.23
N VAL A 156 -7.08 19.09 11.33
CA VAL A 156 -7.02 17.63 11.39
C VAL A 156 -8.43 17.04 11.42
N ASP A 157 -8.68 16.07 10.55
CA ASP A 157 -9.88 15.24 10.56
C ASP A 157 -9.50 13.76 10.79
N PHE A 158 -9.91 13.21 11.93
CA PHE A 158 -9.65 11.82 12.33
C PHE A 158 -10.73 10.83 11.89
N ASN A 159 -11.67 11.23 11.02
CA ASN A 159 -12.66 10.29 10.48
C ASN A 159 -12.01 9.09 9.78
N ARG A 160 -10.92 9.30 9.03
CA ARG A 160 -10.19 8.22 8.35
C ARG A 160 -9.22 7.47 9.28
N ALA A 161 -8.81 8.07 10.39
CA ALA A 161 -7.88 7.44 11.31
C ALA A 161 -8.45 6.12 11.83
N GLY A 162 -7.71 5.03 11.66
CA GLY A 162 -8.14 3.69 12.04
C GLY A 162 -8.81 2.88 10.93
N THR A 163 -9.04 3.42 9.73
CA THR A 163 -9.63 2.66 8.60
C THR A 163 -8.69 1.50 8.20
N PRO A 164 -9.19 0.30 7.87
CA PRO A 164 -8.31 -0.81 7.52
C PRO A 164 -7.65 -0.59 6.16
N LEU A 165 -6.34 -0.79 6.14
CA LEU A 165 -5.49 -0.59 4.99
C LEU A 165 -4.64 -1.85 4.76
N VAL A 166 -4.47 -2.23 3.51
CA VAL A 166 -3.56 -3.31 3.11
C VAL A 166 -2.42 -2.71 2.32
N GLU A 167 -1.21 -2.91 2.79
CA GLU A 167 0.01 -2.55 2.08
C GLU A 167 0.55 -3.77 1.32
N ILE A 168 0.76 -3.60 0.03
CA ILE A 168 1.25 -4.60 -0.92
C ILE A 168 2.57 -4.09 -1.49
N VAL A 169 3.66 -4.80 -1.19
CA VAL A 169 5.01 -4.41 -1.61
C VAL A 169 5.50 -5.38 -2.68
N THR A 170 5.91 -4.85 -3.83
CA THR A 170 6.51 -5.66 -4.88
C THR A 170 7.99 -5.90 -4.63
N GLU A 171 8.50 -6.99 -5.19
CA GLU A 171 9.92 -7.10 -5.49
C GLU A 171 10.32 -6.02 -6.51
N PRO A 172 11.61 -5.64 -6.59
CA PRO A 172 12.10 -4.67 -7.55
C PRO A 172 12.26 -5.32 -8.94
N ASP A 173 11.18 -5.87 -9.50
CA ASP A 173 11.16 -6.64 -10.77
C ASP A 173 10.77 -5.80 -11.99
N ILE A 174 10.18 -4.62 -11.76
CA ILE A 174 9.67 -3.75 -12.82
C ILE A 174 10.84 -2.97 -13.45
N ARG A 175 10.87 -2.90 -14.79
CA ARG A 175 11.96 -2.31 -15.57
C ARG A 175 11.55 -1.11 -16.42
N THR A 176 10.25 -0.87 -16.59
CA THR A 176 9.75 0.27 -17.37
C THR A 176 8.55 0.93 -16.69
N SER A 177 8.28 2.20 -17.03
CA SER A 177 7.07 2.89 -16.57
C SER A 177 5.79 2.25 -17.11
N THR A 178 5.84 1.66 -18.31
CA THR A 178 4.72 0.90 -18.89
C THR A 178 4.40 -0.33 -18.05
N GLU A 179 5.41 -1.12 -17.66
CA GLU A 179 5.21 -2.26 -16.75
C GLU A 179 4.63 -1.83 -15.40
N ALA A 180 5.11 -0.72 -14.82
CA ALA A 180 4.57 -0.18 -13.57
C ALA A 180 3.07 0.16 -13.68
N LYS A 181 2.69 0.80 -14.79
CA LYS A 181 1.29 1.15 -15.09
C LYS A 181 0.43 -0.11 -15.25
N GLU A 182 0.85 -1.06 -16.08
CA GLU A 182 0.08 -2.28 -16.32
C GLU A 182 -0.02 -3.17 -15.08
N TYR A 183 1.01 -3.18 -14.22
CA TYR A 183 0.94 -3.79 -12.90
C TYR A 183 -0.15 -3.14 -12.03
N LEU A 184 -0.16 -1.81 -11.91
CA LEU A 184 -1.17 -1.11 -11.09
C LEU A 184 -2.59 -1.31 -11.62
N ILE A 185 -2.78 -1.32 -12.94
CA ILE A 185 -4.08 -1.64 -13.57
C ILE A 185 -4.50 -3.07 -13.25
N SER A 186 -3.58 -4.03 -13.38
CA SER A 186 -3.85 -5.45 -13.10
C SER A 186 -4.19 -5.68 -11.63
N LEU A 187 -3.42 -5.07 -10.73
CA LEU A 187 -3.68 -5.10 -9.30
C LEU A 187 -5.04 -4.48 -8.98
N ARG A 188 -5.34 -3.29 -9.49
CA ARG A 188 -6.63 -2.62 -9.30
C ARG A 188 -7.79 -3.51 -9.75
N ASN A 189 -7.70 -4.09 -10.95
CA ASN A 189 -8.73 -4.97 -11.50
C ASN A 189 -8.92 -6.22 -10.64
N LEU A 190 -7.83 -6.80 -10.14
CA LEU A 190 -7.88 -7.94 -9.22
C LEU A 190 -8.63 -7.56 -7.94
N ILE A 191 -8.26 -6.47 -7.28
CA ILE A 191 -8.88 -6.05 -6.03
C ILE A 191 -10.38 -5.75 -6.22
N LEU A 192 -10.75 -5.07 -7.30
CA LEU A 192 -12.16 -4.82 -7.66
C LEU A 192 -12.92 -6.13 -7.86
N TYR A 193 -12.32 -7.09 -8.57
CA TYR A 193 -12.91 -8.41 -8.81
C TYR A 193 -13.14 -9.17 -7.49
N LEU A 194 -12.21 -9.04 -6.53
CA LEU A 194 -12.39 -9.63 -5.20
C LEU A 194 -13.49 -8.93 -4.39
N GLY A 195 -13.90 -7.71 -4.75
CA GLY A 195 -14.95 -6.96 -4.07
C GLY A 195 -14.55 -6.54 -2.65
N VAL A 196 -13.28 -6.21 -2.43
CA VAL A 196 -12.73 -5.87 -1.10
C VAL A 196 -12.38 -4.39 -0.94
N SER A 197 -12.34 -3.63 -2.04
CA SER A 197 -12.12 -2.17 -2.10
C SER A 197 -12.81 -1.61 -3.35
N ASP A 198 -13.11 -0.32 -3.36
CA ASP A 198 -13.52 0.44 -4.56
C ASP A 198 -12.32 0.94 -5.39
N CYS A 199 -11.09 0.85 -4.86
CA CYS A 199 -9.83 1.15 -5.54
C CYS A 199 -9.84 2.43 -6.38
N SER A 200 -10.30 3.53 -5.80
CA SER A 200 -10.27 4.85 -6.40
C SER A 200 -8.99 5.58 -6.00
N MET A 201 -8.17 5.94 -6.99
CA MET A 201 -7.02 6.81 -6.74
C MET A 201 -7.45 8.26 -6.50
N GLU A 202 -8.58 8.69 -7.08
CA GLU A 202 -9.13 10.04 -6.92
C GLU A 202 -9.65 10.27 -5.49
N GLU A 203 -10.32 9.26 -4.93
CA GLU A 203 -10.84 9.29 -3.55
C GLU A 203 -9.81 8.81 -2.51
N GLY A 204 -8.64 8.33 -2.97
CA GLY A 204 -7.51 7.93 -2.12
C GLY A 204 -7.61 6.52 -1.52
N SER A 205 -8.60 5.71 -1.91
CA SER A 205 -8.71 4.31 -1.50
C SER A 205 -7.72 3.37 -2.20
N LEU A 206 -7.01 3.86 -3.22
CA LEU A 206 -5.80 3.27 -3.78
C LEU A 206 -4.68 4.31 -3.82
N ARG A 207 -3.55 4.03 -3.15
CA ARG A 207 -2.33 4.86 -3.18
C ARG A 207 -1.16 4.01 -3.62
N CYS A 208 -0.20 4.61 -4.30
CA CYS A 208 1.03 3.93 -4.70
C CYS A 208 2.22 4.87 -4.58
N ASP A 209 3.24 4.41 -3.86
CA ASP A 209 4.56 5.00 -3.82
C ASP A 209 5.52 4.16 -4.68
N ALA A 210 6.42 4.83 -5.39
CA ALA A 210 7.35 4.17 -6.31
C ALA A 210 8.80 4.40 -5.87
N ASN A 211 9.53 3.30 -5.69
CA ASN A 211 10.96 3.28 -5.44
C ASN A 211 11.69 3.01 -6.75
N ILE A 212 12.57 3.90 -7.18
CA ILE A 212 13.25 3.83 -8.47
C ILE A 212 14.76 3.95 -8.27
N SER A 213 15.50 3.00 -8.84
CA SER A 213 16.96 3.04 -8.95
C SER A 213 17.39 2.98 -10.41
N VAL A 214 18.51 3.62 -10.73
CA VAL A 214 19.10 3.62 -12.07
C VAL A 214 20.54 3.11 -11.95
N SER A 215 20.86 2.10 -12.75
CA SER A 215 22.12 1.36 -12.70
C SER A 215 22.76 1.38 -14.09
N LYS A 216 24.09 1.30 -14.21
CA LYS A 216 24.72 1.15 -15.55
C LYS A 216 24.46 -0.26 -16.07
N ALA A 217 24.13 -0.41 -17.34
CA ALA A 217 23.80 -1.68 -17.97
C ALA A 217 25.00 -2.68 -18.12
N GLU A 218 26.06 -2.57 -17.30
CA GLU A 218 27.30 -3.31 -17.43
C GLU A 218 27.52 -4.34 -16.29
N GLY A 219 27.15 -5.60 -16.56
CA GLY A 219 27.89 -6.81 -16.16
C GLY A 219 28.17 -7.14 -14.68
N LYS A 220 27.79 -6.32 -13.72
CA LYS A 220 27.94 -6.61 -12.28
C LYS A 220 26.63 -6.38 -11.56
N SER A 221 26.09 -7.48 -11.04
CA SER A 221 24.92 -7.53 -10.17
C SER A 221 24.97 -6.45 -9.09
N ALA A 222 24.00 -5.54 -9.10
CA ALA A 222 23.67 -4.65 -7.99
C ALA A 222 23.03 -5.43 -6.82
N GLY A 223 23.62 -6.58 -6.45
CA GLY A 223 23.09 -7.54 -5.48
C GLY A 223 23.60 -7.38 -4.05
N ASP A 224 24.44 -6.38 -3.76
CA ASP A 224 25.11 -6.26 -2.45
C ASP A 224 24.68 -5.07 -1.59
N THR A 225 23.70 -4.26 -2.01
CA THR A 225 23.09 -3.27 -1.11
C THR A 225 21.84 -3.87 -0.47
N LYS A 226 22.07 -4.66 0.58
CA LYS A 226 21.06 -4.93 1.61
C LYS A 226 20.79 -3.63 2.36
N TYR A 227 19.55 -3.15 2.31
CA TYR A 227 18.97 -2.32 3.36
C TYR A 227 18.02 -3.20 4.17
#